data_AF-A0A2H9PWN7-F1
#
_entry.id   AF-A0A2H9PWN7-F1
#
_cell.length_a   1.000
_cell.length_b   1.000
_cell.length_c   1.000
_cell.angle_alpha   90.00
_cell.angle_beta   90.00
_cell.angle_gamma   90.00
#
_symmetry.space_group_name_H-M   'P 1'
#
loop_
_entity.id
_entity.type
_entity.pdbx_description
1 polymer ?
#
loop_
_entity_poly.entity_id
_entity_poly.type
_entity_poly.pdbx_seq_one_letter_code
_entity_poly.pdbx_strand_id
1 'polypeptide(L)'
;RTTFPSPLPNIDVASVSALSDSVEVAFTNNVGYTIDVISAGAAATDDCGGTVALENPPTNVVNDAKFKVNWSCGGGVTAGKFKSDLTFSYTNDYTNQTHQHSGSVAGNAVSS
;
A
#
# COMPACT_ATOMS: atom_id res chain seq x y z
N ARG A 1 2.23 3.99 12.14
CA ARG A 1 3.05 2.78 12.16
C ARG A 1 2.60 1.87 11.03
N THR A 2 3.55 1.33 10.29
CA THR A 2 3.28 0.40 9.19
C THR A 2 4.08 -0.88 9.33
N THR A 3 3.48 -2.02 9.00
CA THR A 3 4.09 -3.35 9.14
C THR A 3 3.85 -4.15 7.87
N PHE A 4 4.83 -4.12 6.97
CA PHE A 4 4.90 -4.89 5.74
C PHE A 4 6.19 -5.70 5.72
N PRO A 5 6.13 -7.01 5.46
CA PRO A 5 7.29 -7.88 5.54
C PRO A 5 8.22 -7.76 4.31
N SER A 6 9.34 -8.47 4.35
CA SER A 6 10.11 -8.79 3.15
C SER A 6 9.22 -9.53 2.12
N PRO A 7 9.42 -9.37 0.79
CA PRO A 7 10.51 -8.66 0.12
C PRO A 7 10.26 -7.16 -0.14
N LEU A 8 9.10 -6.63 0.24
CA LEU A 8 8.78 -5.22 0.03
C LEU A 8 8.54 -4.54 1.38
N PRO A 9 9.59 -4.35 2.21
CA PRO A 9 9.41 -3.71 3.51
C PRO A 9 8.97 -2.26 3.34
N ASN A 10 8.05 -1.82 4.20
CA ASN A 10 7.68 -0.42 4.28
C ASN A 10 8.77 0.38 4.99
N ILE A 11 8.86 1.66 4.65
CA ILE A 11 9.45 2.69 5.49
C ILE A 11 8.38 3.00 6.55
N ASP A 12 8.73 3.21 7.83
CA ASP A 12 7.73 3.49 8.90
C ASP A 12 7.16 4.92 8.79
N VAL A 13 6.68 5.28 7.59
CA VAL A 13 6.10 6.55 7.19
C VAL A 13 4.91 6.22 6.29
N ALA A 14 3.71 6.52 6.79
CA ALA A 14 2.48 6.47 6.04
C ALA A 14 1.70 7.77 6.22
N SER A 15 0.99 8.17 5.18
CA SER A 15 -0.01 9.24 5.23
C SER A 15 -1.40 8.60 5.22
N VAL A 16 -2.28 9.04 6.11
CA VAL A 16 -3.69 8.61 6.14
C VAL A 16 -4.55 9.88 6.12
N SER A 17 -5.36 10.02 5.09
CA SER A 17 -6.16 11.22 4.84
C SER A 17 -7.64 10.87 4.82
N ALA A 18 -8.40 11.46 5.74
CA ALA A 18 -9.86 11.40 5.73
C ALA A 18 -10.47 12.34 4.66
N LEU A 19 -9.73 13.37 4.25
CA LEU A 19 -10.19 14.33 3.25
C LEU A 19 -10.21 13.73 1.84
N SER A 20 -9.13 13.03 1.48
CA SER A 20 -8.98 12.36 0.18
C SER A 20 -9.32 10.88 0.24
N ASP A 21 -9.75 10.40 1.40
CA ASP A 21 -10.07 8.99 1.64
C ASP A 21 -8.96 8.05 1.13
N SER A 22 -7.72 8.36 1.52
CA SER A 22 -6.54 7.69 0.98
C SER A 22 -5.50 7.34 2.02
N VAL A 23 -4.81 6.23 1.76
CA VAL A 23 -3.64 5.78 2.50
C VAL A 23 -2.45 5.72 1.56
N GLU A 24 -1.35 6.37 1.92
CA GLU A 24 -0.07 6.27 1.23
C GLU A 24 0.92 5.56 2.12
N VAL A 25 1.62 4.55 1.61
CA VAL A 25 2.77 3.93 2.29
C VAL A 25 3.96 3.90 1.35
N ALA A 26 5.14 4.24 1.89
CA ALA A 26 6.39 4.15 1.17
C ALA A 26 7.07 2.78 1.41
N PHE A 27 7.63 2.21 0.36
CA PHE A 27 8.26 0.89 0.33
C PHE A 27 9.66 0.95 -0.24
N THR A 28 10.45 -0.10 -0.02
CA THR A 28 11.69 -0.37 -0.74
C THR A 28 11.56 -1.70 -1.49
N ASN A 29 11.95 -1.75 -2.76
CA ASN A 29 11.94 -3.00 -3.51
C ASN A 29 13.15 -3.86 -3.15
N ASN A 30 12.95 -4.96 -2.43
CA ASN A 30 14.00 -5.95 -2.13
C ASN A 30 13.69 -7.34 -2.73
N VAL A 31 12.99 -7.38 -3.86
CA VAL A 31 12.64 -8.63 -4.56
C VAL A 31 13.85 -9.24 -5.31
N GLY A 32 14.89 -8.44 -5.56
CA GLY A 32 16.05 -8.82 -6.36
C GLY A 32 15.91 -8.50 -7.86
N TYR A 33 14.75 -8.00 -8.29
CA TYR A 33 14.39 -7.74 -9.69
C TYR A 33 13.56 -6.45 -9.81
N THR A 34 13.37 -5.95 -11.03
CA THR A 34 12.44 -4.84 -11.26
C THR A 34 11.01 -5.35 -11.09
N ILE A 35 10.13 -4.53 -10.53
CA ILE A 35 8.72 -4.86 -10.38
C ILE A 35 7.79 -3.79 -10.95
N ASP A 36 6.61 -4.24 -11.35
CA ASP A 36 5.44 -3.41 -11.63
C ASP A 36 4.37 -3.72 -10.59
N VAL A 37 3.83 -2.69 -9.93
CA VAL A 37 2.64 -2.83 -9.10
C VAL A 37 1.42 -2.77 -10.00
N ILE A 38 0.47 -3.70 -9.84
CA ILE A 38 -0.61 -3.90 -10.83
C ILE A 38 -2.03 -3.90 -10.26
N SER A 39 -2.23 -4.21 -8.98
CA SER A 39 -3.57 -4.19 -8.37
C SER A 39 -3.52 -4.03 -6.87
N ALA A 40 -4.56 -3.45 -6.27
CA ALA A 40 -4.73 -3.39 -4.82
C ALA A 40 -5.85 -4.34 -4.40
N GLY A 41 -5.80 -4.75 -3.14
CA GLY A 41 -6.92 -5.38 -2.45
C GLY A 41 -6.97 -4.91 -1.01
N ALA A 42 -8.16 -4.93 -0.42
CA ALA A 42 -8.29 -4.91 1.03
C ALA A 42 -8.04 -6.33 1.55
N ALA A 43 -7.17 -6.51 2.55
CA ALA A 43 -7.08 -7.78 3.27
C ALA A 43 -8.12 -7.78 4.40
N ALA A 44 -9.39 -7.89 4.04
CA ALA A 44 -10.47 -8.40 4.88
C ALA A 44 -10.44 -8.04 6.39
N THR A 45 -10.53 -6.75 6.68
CA THR A 45 -11.08 -6.02 7.85
C THR A 45 -10.53 -4.62 7.64
N ASP A 46 -11.31 -3.53 7.72
CA ASP A 46 -10.80 -2.24 8.23
C ASP A 46 -11.64 -0.98 8.00
N ASP A 47 -11.18 0.08 8.65
CA ASP A 47 -11.57 1.49 8.52
C ASP A 47 -11.47 2.04 7.07
N CYS A 48 -11.10 1.22 6.09
CA CYS A 48 -11.28 1.52 4.66
C CYS A 48 -12.62 1.03 4.07
N GLY A 49 -13.61 0.69 4.90
CA GLY A 49 -15.01 0.51 4.47
C GLY A 49 -15.26 -0.64 3.47
N GLY A 50 -14.27 -1.52 3.24
CA GLY A 50 -14.39 -2.69 2.39
C GLY A 50 -14.17 -2.47 0.89
N THR A 51 -13.93 -1.22 0.43
CA THR A 51 -13.56 -0.94 -0.97
C THR A 51 -12.18 -0.31 -1.00
N VAL A 52 -11.21 -0.99 -1.61
CA VAL A 52 -9.85 -0.50 -1.73
C VAL A 52 -9.39 -0.57 -3.18
N ALA A 53 -8.97 0.57 -3.73
CA ALA A 53 -8.45 0.68 -5.09
C ALA A 53 -7.04 1.28 -5.07
N LEU A 54 -6.26 1.03 -6.13
CA LEU A 54 -4.89 1.51 -6.28
C LEU A 54 -4.90 2.80 -7.11
N GLU A 55 -4.26 3.84 -6.61
CA GLU A 55 -4.09 5.09 -7.34
C GLU A 55 -2.68 5.18 -7.90
N ASN A 56 -2.57 5.45 -9.21
CA ASN A 56 -1.30 5.68 -9.91
C ASN A 56 -0.22 4.63 -9.57
N PRO A 57 -0.48 3.34 -9.85
CA PRO A 57 0.42 2.26 -9.44
C PRO A 57 1.84 2.46 -10.00
N PRO A 58 2.88 2.30 -9.18
CA PRO A 58 4.25 2.46 -9.64
C PRO A 58 4.67 1.31 -10.56
N THR A 59 5.36 1.65 -11.65
CA THR A 59 5.90 0.73 -12.65
C THR A 59 7.41 0.88 -12.78
N ASN A 60 8.10 -0.15 -13.25
CA ASN A 60 9.54 -0.19 -13.47
C ASN A 60 10.35 0.17 -12.21
N VAL A 61 9.90 -0.32 -11.05
CA VAL A 61 10.58 -0.09 -9.78
C VAL A 61 11.79 -1.02 -9.70
N VAL A 62 12.98 -0.51 -9.98
CA VAL A 62 14.23 -1.29 -9.91
C VAL A 62 14.52 -1.78 -8.49
N ASN A 63 15.31 -2.84 -8.36
CA ASN A 63 15.74 -3.33 -7.05
C ASN A 63 16.43 -2.22 -6.23
N ASP A 64 16.22 -2.24 -4.93
CA ASP A 64 16.66 -1.24 -3.92
C ASP A 64 16.03 0.16 -4.08
N ALA A 65 15.18 0.39 -5.07
CA ALA A 65 14.47 1.66 -5.22
C ALA A 65 13.35 1.83 -4.20
N LYS A 66 13.13 3.08 -3.79
CA LYS A 66 11.97 3.48 -3.00
C LYS A 66 10.78 3.79 -3.90
N PHE A 67 9.59 3.39 -3.49
CA PHE A 67 8.35 3.68 -4.19
C PHE A 67 7.21 3.91 -3.20
N LYS A 68 6.09 4.43 -3.68
CA LYS A 68 4.89 4.66 -2.87
C LYS A 68 3.72 3.91 -3.48
N VAL A 69 2.89 3.34 -2.62
CA VAL A 69 1.60 2.77 -3.00
C VAL A 69 0.52 3.62 -2.35
N ASN A 70 -0.42 4.07 -3.18
CA ASN A 70 -1.57 4.86 -2.77
C ASN A 70 -2.83 4.03 -2.91
N TRP A 71 -3.57 3.91 -1.82
CA TRP A 71 -4.86 3.26 -1.77
C TRP A 71 -5.97 4.29 -1.59
N SER A 72 -7.02 4.19 -2.39
CA SER A 72 -8.31 4.87 -2.15
C SER A 72 -9.24 3.91 -1.41
N CYS A 73 -9.93 4.39 -0.38
CA CYS A 73 -10.71 3.59 0.56
C CYS A 73 -12.24 3.68 0.37
N GLY A 74 -12.71 4.18 -0.77
CA GLY A 74 -14.12 4.22 -1.17
C GLY A 74 -15.09 4.95 -0.21
N GLY A 75 -14.61 5.82 0.67
CA GLY A 75 -15.36 6.60 1.65
C GLY A 75 -15.28 6.07 3.09
N GLY A 76 -14.36 5.14 3.38
CA GLY A 76 -14.21 4.53 4.70
C GLY A 76 -13.42 5.38 5.71
N VAL A 77 -12.49 6.23 5.26
CA VAL A 77 -11.53 6.87 6.16
C VAL A 77 -12.17 8.03 6.91
N THR A 78 -12.37 7.86 8.22
CA THR A 78 -12.82 8.92 9.12
C THR A 78 -11.65 9.53 9.88
N ALA A 79 -11.69 10.84 10.15
CA ALA A 79 -10.67 11.50 10.96
C ALA A 79 -10.59 10.88 12.37
N GLY A 80 -9.36 10.71 12.88
CA GLY A 80 -9.12 10.05 14.16
C GLY A 80 -8.37 8.73 13.99
N LYS A 81 -8.59 7.78 14.90
CA LYS A 81 -7.86 6.50 14.86
C LYS A 81 -8.21 5.74 13.59
N PHE A 82 -7.18 5.21 12.97
CA PHE A 82 -7.26 4.42 11.75
C PHE A 82 -6.44 3.15 11.90
N LYS A 83 -7.01 2.02 11.48
CA LYS A 83 -6.32 0.77 11.26
C LYS A 83 -6.73 0.22 9.88
N SER A 84 -5.77 -0.32 9.13
CA SER A 84 -6.00 -0.95 7.81
C SER A 84 -5.00 -2.03 7.42
N ASP A 85 -5.47 -3.25 7.15
CA ASP A 85 -4.74 -4.32 6.49
C ASP A 85 -4.90 -4.12 4.97
N LEU A 86 -3.80 -3.69 4.35
CA LEU A 86 -3.75 -3.31 2.94
C LEU A 86 -2.96 -4.34 2.15
N THR A 87 -3.40 -4.56 0.91
CA THR A 87 -2.77 -5.49 -0.02
C THR A 87 -2.54 -4.83 -1.37
N PHE A 88 -1.45 -5.23 -2.02
CA PHE A 88 -1.23 -4.99 -3.44
C PHE A 88 -0.60 -6.20 -4.12
N SER A 89 -0.78 -6.31 -5.43
CA SER A 89 -0.09 -7.28 -6.26
C SER A 89 0.98 -6.59 -7.08
N TYR A 90 2.08 -7.29 -7.30
CA TYR A 90 3.16 -6.86 -8.18
C TYR A 90 3.60 -8.01 -9.10
N THR A 91 4.11 -7.69 -10.27
CA THR A 91 4.76 -8.64 -11.18
C THR A 91 6.26 -8.36 -11.20
N ASN A 92 7.10 -9.39 -11.12
CA ASN A 92 8.54 -9.21 -11.39
C ASN A 92 8.85 -9.42 -12.88
N ASP A 93 9.77 -8.61 -13.41
CA ASP A 93 10.13 -8.58 -14.83
C ASP A 93 10.90 -9.82 -15.32
N TYR A 94 11.55 -10.55 -14.42
CA TYR A 94 12.36 -11.72 -14.73
C TYR A 94 11.53 -12.99 -14.97
N THR A 95 10.60 -13.30 -14.07
CA THR A 95 9.76 -14.51 -14.13
C THR A 95 8.37 -14.24 -14.68
N ASN A 96 7.96 -12.97 -14.84
CA ASN A 96 6.60 -12.56 -15.18
C ASN A 96 5.52 -13.14 -14.24
N GLN A 97 5.91 -13.50 -13.01
CA GLN A 97 4.97 -14.00 -12.01
C GLN A 97 4.38 -12.84 -11.21
N THR A 98 3.08 -12.91 -10.99
CA THR A 98 2.36 -12.02 -10.09
C THR A 98 2.40 -12.57 -8.67
N HIS A 99 2.73 -11.70 -7.73
CA HIS A 99 2.75 -11.97 -6.30
C HIS A 99 1.85 -10.99 -5.57
N GLN A 100 1.22 -11.45 -4.50
CA GLN A 100 0.46 -10.60 -3.58
C GLN A 100 1.33 -10.22 -2.38
N HIS A 101 1.22 -8.98 -1.93
CA HIS A 101 1.92 -8.45 -0.78
C HIS A 101 0.95 -7.71 0.14
N SER A 102 1.00 -8.01 1.44
CA SER A 102 0.05 -7.51 2.43
C SER A 102 0.76 -7.05 3.69
N GLY A 103 0.13 -6.12 4.41
CA GLY A 103 0.60 -5.63 5.69
C GLY A 103 -0.39 -4.67 6.33
N SER A 104 -0.05 -4.19 7.52
CA SER A 104 -0.95 -3.38 8.34
C SER A 104 -0.49 -1.93 8.46
N VAL A 105 -1.45 -1.02 8.46
CA VAL A 105 -1.31 0.40 8.76
C VAL A 105 -2.10 0.69 10.04
N ALA A 106 -1.49 1.42 10.97
CA ALA A 106 -2.20 1.93 12.14
C ALA A 106 -1.69 3.33 12.48
N GLY A 107 -2.60 4.27 12.70
CA GLY A 107 -2.25 5.67 12.96
C GLY A 107 -3.47 6.54 13.20
N ASN A 108 -3.29 7.85 12.99
CA ASN A 108 -4.40 8.78 12.96
C ASN A 108 -4.59 9.30 11.54
N ALA A 109 -5.81 9.18 11.02
CA ALA A 109 -6.24 9.88 9.82
C ALA A 109 -6.46 11.36 10.13
N VAL A 110 -5.95 12.23 9.26
CA VAL A 110 -6.11 13.68 9.36
C VAL A 110 -7.09 14.20 8.31
N SER A 111 -7.75 15.31 8.61
CA SER A 111 -8.75 15.97 7.74
C SER A 111 -8.34 17.36 7.26
N SER A 112 -7.10 17.78 7.55
CA SER A 112 -6.62 19.17 7.40
C SER A 112 -5.94 19.43 6.07
#